data_AF-A0A533V5W3-F1
#
_entry.id   AF-A0A533V5W3-F1
#
_cell.length_a   1.000
_cell.length_b   1.000
_cell.length_c   1.000
_cell.angle_alpha   90.00
_cell.angle_beta   90.00
_cell.angle_gamma   90.00
#
_symmetry.space_group_name_H-M   'P 1'
#
loop_
_entity.id
_entity.type
_entity.pdbx_description
1 polymer ?
#
loop_
_entity_poly.entity_id
_entity_poly.type
_entity_poly.pdbx_seq_one_letter_code
_entity_poly.pdbx_strand_id
1 'polypeptide(L)' 'MVGSLGSALMKIRKEVCLKKGLRRIIGGGRLYKYCLYADKMSPHKYAKLVVSKNLVDPVLSFQLKNKQVYQDTSKLPS' A
#
# COMPACT_ATOMS: atom_id res chain seq x y z
N MET A 1 -18.43 11.22 -8.01
CA MET A 1 -17.93 10.76 -6.69
C MET A 1 -16.65 11.52 -6.36
N VAL A 2 -16.71 12.46 -5.41
CA VAL A 2 -15.52 13.17 -4.93
C VAL A 2 -14.82 12.26 -3.92
N GLY A 3 -13.63 11.77 -4.25
CA GLY A 3 -12.81 10.99 -3.32
C GLY A 3 -12.21 11.85 -2.20
N SER A 4 -11.64 11.23 -1.16
CA SER A 4 -10.88 11.93 -0.11
C SER A 4 -9.74 12.77 -0.70
N LEU A 5 -9.27 13.80 0.02
CA LEU A 5 -8.10 14.60 -0.39
C LEU A 5 -6.88 13.70 -0.68
N GLY A 6 -6.66 12.67 0.13
CA GLY A 6 -5.60 11.69 -0.10
C GLY A 6 -5.76 10.98 -1.45
N SER A 7 -6.97 10.55 -1.81
CA SER A 7 -7.23 9.91 -3.10
C SER A 7 -7.05 10.86 -4.28
N ALA A 8 -7.41 12.14 -4.12
CA ALA A 8 -7.15 13.17 -5.12
C ALA A 8 -5.63 13.36 -5.35
N LEU A 9 -4.85 13.45 -4.28
CA LEU A 9 -3.40 13.53 -4.35
C LEU A 9 -2.77 12.29 -5.01
N MET A 10 -3.26 11.09 -4.69
CA MET A 10 -2.79 9.85 -5.32
C MET A 10 -3.10 9.81 -6.83
N LYS A 11 -4.27 10.31 -7.24
CA LYS A 11 -4.66 10.45 -8.65
C LYS A 11 -3.75 11.44 -9.38
N ILE A 12 -3.55 12.63 -8.85
CA ILE A 12 -2.68 13.66 -9.44
C ILE A 12 -1.24 13.15 -9.56
N ARG A 13 -0.71 12.49 -8.52
CA ARG A 13 0.62 11.87 -8.56
C ARG A 13 0.74 10.88 -9.71
N LYS A 14 -0.26 10.02 -9.92
CA LYS A 14 -0.29 9.06 -11.03
C LYS A 14 -0.28 9.77 -12.38
N GLU A 15 -1.10 10.80 -12.55
CA GLU A 15 -1.17 11.58 -13.79
C GLU A 15 0.16 12.26 -14.12
N VAL A 16 0.84 12.84 -13.13
CA VAL A 16 2.16 13.47 -13.33
C VAL A 16 3.21 12.44 -13.76
N CYS A 17 3.25 11.26 -13.13
CA CYS A 17 4.20 10.22 -13.50
C CYS A 17 3.97 9.70 -14.92
N LEU A 18 2.71 9.55 -15.35
CA LEU A 18 2.37 9.15 -16.71
C LEU A 18 2.81 10.21 -17.73
N LYS A 19 2.55 11.51 -17.46
CA LYS A 19 2.98 12.62 -18.33
C LYS A 19 4.49 12.68 -18.50
N LYS A 20 5.26 12.25 -17.49
CA LYS A 20 6.73 12.20 -17.52
C LYS A 20 7.30 10.89 -18.09
N GLY A 21 6.45 9.97 -18.57
CA GLY A 21 6.91 8.69 -19.13
C GLY A 21 7.53 7.74 -18.11
N LEU A 22 7.21 7.89 -16.82
CA LEU A 22 7.79 7.06 -15.77
C LEU A 22 7.15 5.66 -15.72
N ARG A 23 7.99 4.63 -15.59
CA ARG A 23 7.55 3.22 -15.64
C ARG A 23 6.65 2.81 -14.47
N ARG A 24 6.95 3.27 -13.25
CA ARG A 24 6.26 2.83 -12.03
C ARG A 24 6.39 3.84 -10.90
N ILE A 25 5.42 3.82 -9.98
CA ILE A 25 5.50 4.49 -8.68
C ILE A 25 5.70 3.41 -7.63
N ILE A 26 6.83 3.46 -6.92
CA ILE A 26 7.09 2.60 -5.77
C ILE A 26 6.90 3.44 -4.52
N GLY A 27 6.17 2.90 -3.54
CA GLY A 27 6.02 3.50 -2.23
C GLY A 27 6.32 2.47 -1.15
N GLY A 28 7.03 2.90 -0.11
CA GLY A 28 7.15 2.18 1.15
C GLY A 28 6.23 2.79 2.19
N GLY A 29 5.81 2.00 3.18
CA GLY A 29 4.95 2.46 4.27
C GLY A 29 5.12 1.60 5.52
N ARG A 30 4.59 2.09 6.63
CA ARG A 30 4.54 1.34 7.89
C ARG A 30 3.20 0.62 8.02
N LEU A 31 3.21 -0.58 8.58
CA LEU A 31 2.01 -1.26 9.04
C LEU A 31 1.58 -0.62 10.36
N TYR A 32 0.37 -0.05 10.38
CA TYR A 32 -0.11 0.72 11.51
C TYR A 32 -0.42 -0.18 12.70
N LYS A 33 0.19 0.13 13.86
CA LYS A 33 0.07 -0.67 15.10
C LYS A 33 0.40 -2.16 14.94
N TYR A 34 1.24 -2.53 13.96
CA TYR A 34 1.66 -3.92 13.78
C TYR A 34 2.39 -4.49 15.02
N CYS A 35 2.98 -3.66 15.87
CA CYS A 35 3.55 -4.08 17.16
C CYS A 35 2.56 -4.90 18.02
N LEU A 36 1.25 -4.62 17.94
CA LEU A 36 0.22 -5.38 18.68
C LEU A 36 0.01 -6.81 18.16
N TYR A 37 0.57 -7.12 16.98
CA TYR A 37 0.48 -8.40 16.29
C TYR A 37 1.84 -9.08 16.14
N ALA A 38 2.93 -8.40 16.53
CA ALA A 38 4.30 -8.84 16.29
C ALA A 38 4.59 -10.21 16.94
N ASP A 39 4.04 -10.47 18.13
CA ASP A 39 4.20 -11.73 18.84
C ASP A 39 3.35 -12.88 18.28
N LYS A 40 2.36 -12.56 17.41
CA LYS A 40 1.37 -13.52 16.90
C LYS A 40 1.62 -13.93 15.46
N MET A 41 2.21 -13.05 14.65
CA MET A 41 2.44 -13.31 13.23
C MET A 41 3.52 -12.42 12.65
N SER A 42 4.19 -12.89 11.60
CA SER A 42 5.17 -12.11 10.85
C SER A 42 4.53 -10.93 10.09
N PRO A 43 5.30 -9.88 9.73
CA PRO A 43 4.78 -8.73 8.99
C PRO A 43 4.19 -9.15 7.64
N HIS A 44 4.81 -10.13 6.98
CA HIS A 44 4.35 -10.68 5.70
C HIS A 44 2.99 -11.37 5.84
N LYS A 45 2.79 -12.16 6.90
CA LYS A 45 1.50 -12.82 7.17
C LYS A 45 0.42 -11.78 7.47
N TYR A 46 0.74 -10.76 8.28
CA TYR A 46 -0.16 -9.63 8.55
C TYR A 46 -0.57 -8.91 7.26
N ALA A 47 0.40 -8.51 6.42
CA ALA A 47 0.12 -7.82 5.17
C ALA A 47 -0.75 -8.65 4.22
N LYS A 48 -0.51 -9.96 4.12
CA LYS A 48 -1.35 -10.87 3.32
C LYS A 48 -2.80 -10.91 3.82
N LEU A 49 -3.02 -10.93 5.13
CA LEU A 49 -4.37 -10.87 5.71
C LEU A 49 -5.06 -9.55 5.41
N VAL A 50 -4.33 -8.43 5.37
CA VAL A 50 -4.87 -7.14 4.95
C VAL A 50 -5.25 -7.15 3.47
N VAL A 51 -4.38 -7.68 2.60
CA VAL A 51 -4.62 -7.81 1.16
C VAL A 51 -5.84 -8.68 0.88
N SER A 52 -6.02 -9.77 1.64
CA SER A 52 -7.18 -10.66 1.55
C SER A 52 -8.42 -10.14 2.27
N LYS A 53 -8.39 -8.91 2.82
CA LYS A 53 -9.48 -8.26 3.56
C LYS A 53 -9.92 -8.96 4.85
N ASN A 54 -9.10 -9.88 5.38
CA ASN A 54 -9.33 -10.53 6.68
C ASN A 54 -8.88 -9.66 7.86
N LEU A 55 -8.06 -8.64 7.59
CA LEU A 55 -7.62 -7.63 8.54
C LEU A 55 -7.70 -6.25 7.90
N VAL A 56 -7.92 -5.21 8.71
CA VAL A 56 -7.90 -3.82 8.24
C VAL A 56 -6.71 -3.09 8.83
N ASP A 57 -5.77 -2.70 7.97
CA ASP A 57 -4.69 -1.77 8.31
C ASP A 57 -4.99 -0.44 7.58
N PRO A 58 -5.17 0.69 8.28
CA PRO A 58 -5.60 1.93 7.66
C PRO A 58 -4.63 2.46 6.60
N VAL A 59 -3.33 2.17 6.72
CA VAL A 59 -2.30 2.61 5.77
C VAL A 59 -2.32 1.71 4.55
N LEU A 60 -2.14 0.40 4.72
CA LEU A 60 -2.06 -0.55 3.61
C LEU A 60 -3.42 -0.65 2.88
N SER A 61 -4.53 -0.72 3.61
CA SER A 61 -5.87 -0.74 3.00
C SER A 61 -6.16 0.54 2.19
N PHE A 62 -5.69 1.72 2.63
CA PHE A 62 -5.82 2.93 1.83
C PHE A 62 -5.03 2.85 0.52
N GLN A 63 -3.80 2.35 0.55
CA GLN A 63 -3.00 2.19 -0.67
C GLN A 63 -3.66 1.21 -1.66
N LEU A 64 -4.15 0.08 -1.17
CA LEU A 64 -4.88 -0.92 -1.98
C LEU A 64 -6.14 -0.32 -2.62
N LYS A 65 -6.91 0.49 -1.88
CA LYS A 65 -8.07 1.22 -2.42
C LYS A 65 -7.69 2.19 -3.54
N ASN A 66 -6.47 2.75 -3.49
CA ASN A 66 -5.94 3.62 -4.53
C ASN A 66 -5.20 2.87 -5.65
N LYS A 67 -5.55 1.60 -5.87
CA LYS A 67 -5.03 0.73 -6.96
C LYS A 67 -3.52 0.48 -6.87
N GLN A 68 -2.92 0.63 -5.69
CA GLN A 68 -1.57 0.10 -5.47
C GLN A 68 -1.65 -1.40 -5.20
N VAL A 69 -0.53 -2.09 -5.47
CA VAL A 69 -0.37 -3.51 -5.22
C VAL A 69 0.64 -3.72 -4.11
N TYR A 70 0.37 -4.67 -3.22
CA TYR A 70 1.37 -5.11 -2.24
C TYR A 70 2.48 -5.89 -2.97
N GLN A 71 3.72 -5.55 -2.64
CA GLN A 71 4.93 -6.21 -3.12
C GLN A 71 5.72 -6.69 -1.91
N ASP A 72 6.09 -7.96 -1.94
CA ASP A 72 6.97 -8.55 -0.93
C ASP A 72 8.41 -8.16 -1.26
N THR A 73 9.02 -7.33 -0.41
CA THR A 73 10.36 -6.79 -0.67
C THR A 73 11.44 -7.85 -0.64
N SER A 74 11.21 -9.00 0.00
CA SER A 74 12.14 -10.14 -0.04
C SER A 74 12.23 -10.80 -1.42
N LYS A 75 11.29 -10.49 -2.32
CA LYS A 75 11.20 -11.06 -3.67
C LYS A 75 11.57 -10.06 -4.77
N LEU A 76 11.93 -8.84 -4.41
CA LEU A 76 12.37 -7.85 -5.37
C LEU A 76 13.80 -8.17 -5.81
N PRO A 77 14.11 -8.10 -7.12
CA PRO A 77 15.49 -8.21 -7.58
C PRO A 77 16.32 -7.06 -6.97
N SER A 78 17.54 -7.38 -6.53
CA SER A 78 18.55 -6.43 -6.05
C SER A 78 18.88 -5.37 -7.09
#